data_AF-A0AAV5G1X2-F1
#
_entry.id   AF-A0AAV5G1X2-F1
#
_cell.length_a   1.000
_cell.length_b   1.000
_cell.length_c   1.000
_cell.angle_alpha   90.00
_cell.angle_beta   90.00
_cell.angle_gamma   90.00
#
_symmetry.space_group_name_H-M   'P 1'
#
loop_
_entity.id
_entity.type
_entity.pdbx_description
1 polymer ?
#
loop_
_entity_poly.entity_id
_entity_poly.type
_entity_poly.pdbx_seq_one_letter_code
_entity_poly.pdbx_strand_id
1 'polypeptide(L)'
;MVLRRVATECPKKVAGLVDLVNLPTALREFAGGQSQMSHLTFFRRVWSYIKDNNLQDPTNKNVVNCDDKLKTVLLGRSKVDLAELPMIVKIHFPKVPKS
;
A
#
# COMPACT_ATOMS: atom_id res chain seq x y z
N MET A 1 31.39 0.24 -13.43
CA MET A 1 30.20 -0.56 -13.10
C MET A 1 28.98 0.35 -13.12
N VAL A 2 28.04 0.07 -14.01
CA VAL A 2 26.78 0.81 -14.15
C VAL A 2 25.85 0.41 -13.02
N LEU A 3 25.41 1.37 -12.22
CA LEU A 3 24.06 1.33 -11.65
C LEU A 3 23.49 2.74 -11.55
N ARG A 4 22.66 3.03 -12.55
CA ARG A 4 21.72 4.15 -12.57
C ARG A 4 20.84 4.08 -11.32
N ARG A 5 20.81 5.13 -10.53
CA ARG A 5 19.61 5.55 -9.79
C ARG A 5 19.55 7.08 -9.82
N VAL A 6 19.05 7.58 -10.94
CA VAL A 6 18.49 8.93 -10.99
C VAL A 6 16.98 8.76 -10.93
N ALA A 7 16.42 9.09 -9.77
CA ALA A 7 15.06 9.61 -9.68
C ALA A 7 15.15 10.84 -8.76
N THR A 8 14.96 11.98 -9.40
CA THR A 8 15.02 13.36 -8.93
C THR A 8 13.85 13.74 -8.01
N GLU A 9 14.18 14.35 -6.87
CA GLU A 9 13.70 15.67 -6.37
C GLU A 9 12.19 15.92 -6.03
N CYS A 10 11.85 15.83 -4.73
CA CYS A 10 11.20 16.77 -3.77
C CYS A 10 10.12 17.82 -4.22
N PRO A 11 9.00 18.04 -3.48
CA PRO A 11 9.00 19.16 -2.50
C PRO A 11 8.11 18.99 -1.24
N LYS A 12 8.71 19.25 -0.07
CA LYS A 12 8.24 20.06 1.08
C LYS A 12 6.72 20.36 1.24
N LYS A 13 5.83 19.36 1.30
CA LYS A 13 4.49 19.47 1.96
C LYS A 13 3.86 18.12 2.34
N VAL A 14 4.65 17.09 2.64
CA VAL A 14 4.14 15.77 3.08
C VAL A 14 4.68 15.33 4.43
N ALA A 15 5.37 16.23 5.14
CA ALA A 15 6.14 15.94 6.35
C ALA A 15 5.32 15.30 7.51
N GLY A 16 3.99 15.41 7.50
CA GLY A 16 3.12 14.73 8.49
C GLY A 16 2.58 13.35 8.07
N LEU A 17 2.87 12.88 6.86
CA LEU A 17 2.36 11.61 6.30
C LEU A 17 3.48 10.63 5.88
N VAL A 18 4.74 11.06 5.95
CA VAL A 18 5.93 10.22 5.71
C VAL A 18 6.46 9.68 7.04
N ASP A 19 5.59 9.05 7.82
CA ASP A 19 6.07 8.21 8.92
C ASP A 19 6.41 6.83 8.34
N LEU A 20 7.70 6.49 8.35
CA LEU A 20 8.19 5.21 7.85
C LEU A 20 7.95 4.13 8.90
N VAL A 21 6.78 3.53 8.82
CA VAL A 21 6.33 2.48 9.73
C VAL A 21 6.85 1.10 9.30
N ASN A 22 7.10 0.24 10.28
CA ASN A 22 7.58 -1.12 10.06
C ASN A 22 6.45 -1.98 9.47
N LEU A 23 6.71 -2.66 8.34
CA LEU A 23 5.72 -3.55 7.75
C LEU A 23 5.84 -4.95 8.33
N PRO A 24 4.72 -5.60 8.66
CA PRO A 24 4.72 -7.03 8.95
C PRO A 24 5.18 -7.82 7.73
N THR A 25 5.88 -8.93 7.96
CA THR A 25 6.57 -9.73 6.93
C THR A 25 5.66 -10.09 5.75
N ALA A 26 4.39 -10.43 6.02
CA ALA A 26 3.40 -10.75 4.98
C ALA A 26 3.17 -9.63 3.97
N LEU A 27 3.34 -8.37 4.37
CA LEU A 27 3.18 -7.22 3.47
C LEU A 27 4.48 -6.82 2.77
N ARG A 28 5.64 -7.27 3.27
CA ARG A 28 6.94 -6.92 2.70
C ARG A 28 7.11 -7.50 1.31
N GLU A 29 6.60 -8.71 1.07
CA GLU A 29 6.60 -9.34 -0.25
C GLU A 29 5.85 -8.47 -1.25
N PHE A 30 4.65 -8.01 -0.88
CA PHE A 30 3.86 -7.09 -1.71
C PHE A 30 4.52 -5.71 -1.85
N ALA A 31 5.21 -5.24 -0.81
CA ALA A 31 5.98 -3.99 -0.81
C ALA A 31 7.30 -4.08 -1.60
N GLY A 32 7.64 -5.24 -2.18
CA GLY A 32 8.86 -5.43 -2.97
C GLY A 32 10.12 -5.60 -2.13
N GLY A 33 10.00 -6.20 -0.94
CA GLY A 33 11.09 -6.46 -0.02
C GLY A 33 11.43 -5.29 0.91
N GLN A 34 10.62 -4.23 0.92
CA GLN A 34 10.83 -3.09 1.80
C GLN A 34 10.40 -3.43 3.24
N SER A 35 11.31 -3.25 4.20
CA SER A 35 11.04 -3.47 5.63
C SER A 35 10.24 -2.33 6.27
N GLN A 36 10.32 -1.13 5.71
CA GLN A 36 9.64 0.07 6.18
C GLN A 36 9.06 0.84 4.99
N MET A 37 7.85 1.34 5.12
CA MET A 37 7.16 2.09 4.07
C MET A 37 6.08 2.96 4.70
N SER A 38 5.91 4.19 4.20
CA SER A 38 4.81 5.05 4.62
C SER A 38 3.47 4.49 4.15
N HIS A 39 2.40 4.76 4.92
CA HIS A 39 1.02 4.42 4.57
C HIS A 39 0.67 4.86 3.14
N LEU A 40 1.10 6.06 2.73
CA LEU A 40 0.78 6.60 1.40
C LEU A 40 1.49 5.82 0.30
N THR A 41 2.77 5.50 0.49
CA THR A 41 3.55 4.73 -0.48
C THR A 41 2.99 3.32 -0.64
N PHE A 42 2.61 2.68 0.47
CA PHE A 42 2.00 1.35 0.45
C PHE A 42 0.64 1.38 -0.25
N PHE A 43 -0.22 2.34 0.10
CA PHE A 43 -1.50 2.55 -0.57
C PHE A 43 -1.34 2.79 -2.07
N ARG A 44 -0.40 3.65 -2.50
CA ARG A 44 -0.12 3.88 -3.93
C ARG A 44 0.30 2.61 -4.65
N ARG A 45 1.09 1.75 -3.99
CA ARG A 45 1.52 0.47 -4.56
C ARG A 45 0.37 -0.52 -4.71
N VAL A 46 -0.46 -0.65 -3.67
CA VAL A 46 -1.71 -1.45 -3.72
C VAL A 46 -2.62 -0.94 -4.83
N TRP A 47 -2.83 0.37 -4.89
CA TRP A 47 -3.66 1.02 -5.91
C TRP A 47 -3.14 0.81 -7.33
N SER A 48 -1.81 0.92 -7.53
CA SER A 48 -1.19 0.65 -8.83
C SER A 48 -1.39 -0.80 -9.25
N TYR A 49 -1.23 -1.75 -8.31
CA TYR A 49 -1.44 -3.17 -8.56
C TYR A 49 -2.89 -3.48 -8.94
N ILE A 50 -3.85 -2.89 -8.21
CA ILE A 50 -5.29 -3.04 -8.50
C ILE A 50 -5.61 -2.62 -9.93
N LYS A 51 -5.08 -1.48 -10.38
CA LYS A 51 -5.32 -0.99 -11.75
C LYS A 51 -4.64 -1.83 -12.81
N ASP A 52 -3.37 -2.17 -12.57
CA ASP A 52 -2.55 -2.97 -13.48
C ASP A 52 -3.17 -4.36 -13.73
N ASN A 53 -3.77 -4.94 -12.70
CA ASN A 53 -4.44 -6.25 -12.76
C ASN A 53 -5.95 -6.12 -13.04
N ASN A 54 -6.45 -4.91 -13.32
CA ASN A 54 -7.86 -4.60 -13.57
C ASN A 54 -8.83 -5.19 -12.53
N LEU A 55 -8.44 -5.12 -11.25
CA LEU A 55 -9.16 -5.74 -10.14
C LEU A 55 -10.35 -4.89 -9.64
N GLN A 56 -10.66 -3.76 -10.27
CA GLN A 56 -11.86 -3.00 -9.94
C GLN A 56 -13.10 -3.68 -10.50
N ASP A 57 -14.18 -3.68 -9.74
CA ASP A 57 -15.44 -4.24 -10.19
C ASP A 57 -16.02 -3.36 -11.33
N PRO A 58 -16.40 -3.94 -12.48
CA PRO A 58 -16.88 -3.18 -13.63
C PRO A 58 -18.25 -2.53 -13.36
N THR A 59 -19.04 -3.11 -12.45
CA THR A 59 -20.35 -2.57 -12.06
C THR A 59 -20.20 -1.52 -10.97
N ASN A 60 -19.28 -1.72 -10.03
CA ASN A 60 -19.05 -0.77 -8.94
C ASN A 60 -17.57 -0.42 -8.80
N LYS A 61 -17.16 0.72 -9.36
CA LYS A 61 -15.77 1.20 -9.31
C LYS A 61 -15.23 1.46 -7.90
N ASN A 62 -16.10 1.51 -6.89
CA ASN A 62 -15.73 1.62 -5.48
C ASN A 62 -15.29 0.27 -4.87
N VAL A 63 -15.63 -0.85 -5.51
CA VAL A 63 -15.30 -2.19 -5.04
C VAL A 63 -14.09 -2.73 -5.79
N VAL A 64 -13.19 -3.34 -5.05
CA VAL A 64 -11.99 -4.03 -5.55
C VAL A 64 -12.14 -5.52 -5.29
N ASN A 65 -12.09 -6.30 -6.36
CA ASN A 65 -12.03 -7.75 -6.33
C ASN A 65 -10.61 -8.18 -5.97
N CYS A 66 -10.44 -8.71 -4.76
CA CYS A 66 -9.13 -9.05 -4.26
C CYS A 66 -8.69 -10.39 -4.83
N ASP A 67 -7.58 -10.37 -5.56
CA ASP A 67 -6.89 -11.58 -5.98
C ASP A 67 -6.18 -12.26 -4.79
N ASP A 68 -5.59 -13.44 -4.99
CA ASP A 68 -4.97 -14.24 -3.93
C ASP A 68 -3.87 -13.47 -3.17
N LYS A 69 -3.07 -12.69 -3.91
CA LYS A 69 -2.05 -11.80 -3.33
C LYS A 69 -2.65 -10.67 -2.50
N LEU A 70 -3.73 -10.06 -3.02
CA LEU A 70 -4.41 -8.94 -2.35
C LEU A 70 -5.17 -9.41 -1.13
N LYS A 71 -5.77 -10.61 -1.18
CA LYS A 71 -6.41 -11.25 -0.03
C LYS A 71 -5.41 -11.40 1.11
N THR A 72 -4.19 -11.87 0.87
CA THR A 72 -3.16 -11.97 1.91
C THR A 72 -2.87 -10.62 2.58
N VAL A 73 -2.87 -9.54 1.78
CA VAL A 73 -2.67 -8.17 2.26
C VAL A 73 -3.92 -7.60 2.95
N LEU A 74 -5.11 -8.05 2.56
CA LEU A 74 -6.40 -7.51 2.99
C LEU A 74 -7.15 -8.43 3.94
N LEU A 75 -6.40 -9.15 4.78
CA LEU A 75 -6.95 -10.04 5.83
C LEU A 75 -7.88 -11.15 5.28
N GLY A 76 -7.59 -11.65 4.08
CA GLY A 76 -8.33 -12.71 3.41
C GLY A 76 -9.64 -12.27 2.74
N ARG A 77 -9.94 -10.96 2.67
CA ARG A 77 -11.20 -10.49 2.09
C ARG A 77 -11.20 -10.63 0.57
N SER A 78 -12.23 -11.29 0.02
CA SER A 78 -12.39 -11.46 -1.44
C SER A 78 -12.82 -10.20 -2.17
N LYS A 79 -13.53 -9.29 -1.48
CA LYS A 79 -13.93 -7.99 -2.00
C LYS A 79 -13.71 -6.95 -0.90
N VAL A 80 -13.16 -5.81 -1.27
CA VAL A 80 -13.03 -4.67 -0.36
C VAL A 80 -13.49 -3.40 -1.05
N ASP A 81 -14.04 -2.49 -0.27
CA ASP A 81 -14.29 -1.14 -0.74
C ASP A 81 -13.01 -0.30 -0.72
N LEU A 82 -12.97 0.68 -1.61
CA LEU A 82 -11.93 1.70 -1.69
C LEU A 82 -11.72 2.45 -0.36
N ALA A 83 -12.79 2.60 0.42
CA ALA A 83 -12.76 3.19 1.75
C ALA A 83 -12.13 2.26 2.81
N GLU A 84 -12.23 0.94 2.63
CA GLU A 84 -11.66 -0.05 3.54
C GLU A 84 -10.14 -0.18 3.35
N LEU A 85 -9.61 0.04 2.14
CA LEU A 85 -8.17 0.01 1.86
C LEU A 85 -7.34 0.82 2.87
N PRO A 86 -7.55 2.14 3.06
CA PRO A 86 -6.79 2.92 4.03
C PRO A 86 -7.01 2.46 5.47
N MET A 87 -8.16 1.87 5.80
CA MET A 87 -8.42 1.32 7.13
C MET A 87 -7.62 0.05 7.38
N ILE A 88 -7.63 -0.90 6.45
CA ILE A 88 -6.88 -2.15 6.54
C ILE A 88 -5.38 -1.88 6.59
N VAL A 89 -4.90 -0.98 5.72
CA VAL A 89 -3.53 -0.46 5.75
C VAL A 89 -3.20 0.05 7.16
N LYS A 90 -4.02 0.94 7.74
CA LYS A 90 -3.82 1.43 9.12
C LYS A 90 -3.84 0.34 10.20
N ILE A 91 -4.49 -0.80 9.99
CA ILE A 91 -4.47 -1.94 10.93
C ILE A 91 -3.11 -2.64 10.90
N HIS A 92 -2.51 -2.76 9.71
CA HIS A 92 -1.20 -3.39 9.57
C HIS A 92 -0.04 -2.54 10.09
N PHE A 93 -0.25 -1.22 10.18
CA PHE A 93 0.74 -0.30 10.69
C PHE A 93 0.48 0.00 12.16
N PRO A 94 1.36 -0.43 13.08
CA PRO A 94 1.21 -0.11 14.49
C PRO A 94 1.24 1.42 14.66
N LYS A 95 0.31 1.96 15.47
CA LYS A 95 0.28 3.39 15.79
C LYS A 95 1.63 3.77 16.37
N VAL A 96 2.43 4.53 15.62
CA VAL A 96 3.58 5.21 16.23
C VAL A 96 3.04 6.10 17.34
N PRO A 97 3.51 5.93 18.60
CA PRO A 97 3.14 6.84 19.65
C PRO A 97 3.61 8.24 19.21
N LYS A 98 2.65 9.17 19.09
CA LYS A 98 2.97 10.58 18.92
C LYS A 98 3.73 11.00 20.17
N SER A 99 5.04 11.18 20.03
CA SER A 99 5.86 11.80 21.08
C SER A 99 5.60 13.29 21.14
#